data_AF-A0A523ZGV5-F1
#
_entry.id   AF-A0A523ZGV5-F1
#
_cell.length_a   1.000
_cell.length_b   1.000
_cell.length_c   1.000
_cell.angle_alpha   90.00
_cell.angle_beta   90.00
_cell.angle_gamma   90.00
#
_symmetry.space_group_name_H-M   'P 1'
#
loop_
_entity.id
_entity.type
_entity.pdbx_description
1 polymer ?
#
loop_
_entity_poly.entity_id
_entity_poly.type
_entity_poly.pdbx_seq_one_letter_code
_entity_poly.pdbx_strand_id
1 'polypeptide(L)'
;GIAYISGPTGGYIIGFILAALFIGYFIDKFVRARGFLAIFALMFFANFVLIYLPGLLQLSVVTGVRNIYKLLSMGTLPFIVGDVAKVLAAAALAKGITPKQAYNGEVDVGFSNKQ
;
A
#
# COMPACT_ATOMS: atom_id res chain seq x y z
N GLY A 1 -15.68 13.88 -12.31
CA GLY A 1 -16.01 13.07 -13.50
C GLY A 1 -14.77 12.41 -14.06
N ILE A 2 -14.89 11.54 -15.07
CA ILE A 2 -13.79 10.75 -15.67
C ILE A 2 -12.56 11.61 -16.04
N ALA A 3 -12.75 12.88 -16.39
CA ALA A 3 -11.68 13.84 -16.64
C ALA A 3 -10.63 13.96 -15.51
N TYR A 4 -11.01 13.75 -14.24
CA TYR A 4 -10.07 13.76 -13.12
C TYR A 4 -9.21 12.49 -13.04
N ILE A 5 -9.72 11.36 -13.54
CA ILE A 5 -8.97 10.09 -13.62
C ILE A 5 -8.00 10.13 -14.80
N SER A 6 -8.28 10.89 -15.85
CA SER A 6 -7.34 11.14 -16.94
C SER A 6 -6.26 12.18 -16.61
N GLY A 7 -6.37 12.84 -15.45
CA GLY A 7 -5.42 13.87 -14.99
C GLY A 7 -4.14 13.30 -14.38
N PRO A 8 -3.20 14.17 -13.95
CA PRO A 8 -1.89 13.76 -13.42
C PRO A 8 -1.97 12.91 -12.14
N THR A 9 -3.07 12.96 -11.40
CA THR A 9 -3.28 12.21 -10.16
C THR A 9 -4.06 10.90 -10.34
N GLY A 10 -4.56 10.63 -11.55
CA GLY A 10 -5.42 9.46 -11.79
C GLY A 10 -4.74 8.12 -11.54
N GLY A 11 -3.44 8.03 -11.86
CA GLY A 11 -2.68 6.80 -11.72
C GLY A 11 -2.51 6.37 -10.27
N TYR A 12 -2.46 7.34 -9.35
CA TYR A 12 -2.42 7.10 -7.92
C TYR A 12 -3.74 6.50 -7.43
N ILE A 13 -4.88 6.97 -7.96
CA ILE A 13 -6.22 6.46 -7.59
C ILE A 13 -6.37 5.00 -8.01
N ILE A 14 -5.95 4.66 -9.25
CA ILE A 14 -5.94 3.27 -9.72
C ILE A 14 -5.03 2.43 -8.84
N GLY A 15 -3.86 2.97 -8.48
CA GLY A 15 -2.92 2.32 -7.59
C GLY A 15 -3.47 2.04 -6.19
N PHE A 16 -4.30 2.93 -5.63
CA PHE A 16 -4.96 2.71 -4.34
C PHE A 16 -5.92 1.50 -4.38
N ILE A 17 -6.64 1.31 -5.48
CA ILE A 17 -7.53 0.15 -5.65
C ILE A 17 -6.71 -1.15 -5.64
N LEU A 18 -5.60 -1.18 -6.39
CA LEU A 18 -4.70 -2.33 -6.42
C LEU A 18 -4.06 -2.60 -5.06
N ALA A 19 -3.63 -1.55 -4.36
CA ALA A 19 -3.05 -1.66 -3.03
C ALA A 19 -4.03 -2.24 -2.01
N ALA A 20 -5.29 -1.81 -2.02
CA ALA A 20 -6.32 -2.33 -1.11
C ALA A 20 -6.58 -3.82 -1.34
N LEU A 21 -6.70 -4.25 -2.61
CA LEU A 21 -6.89 -5.66 -2.96
C LEU A 21 -5.68 -6.51 -2.57
N PHE A 22 -4.47 -6.01 -2.82
CA PHE A 22 -3.23 -6.70 -2.46
C PHE A 22 -3.10 -6.87 -0.95
N ILE A 23 -3.27 -5.79 -0.18
CA ILE A 23 -3.15 -5.83 1.28
C ILE A 23 -4.20 -6.76 1.89
N GLY A 24 -5.46 -6.63 1.45
CA GLY A 24 -6.56 -7.48 1.94
C GLY A 24 -6.29 -8.96 1.68
N TYR A 25 -5.88 -9.32 0.46
CA TYR A 25 -5.59 -10.70 0.09
C TYR A 25 -4.53 -11.36 0.99
N PHE A 26 -3.45 -10.64 1.31
CA PHE A 26 -2.38 -11.18 2.14
C PHE A 26 -2.74 -11.24 3.62
N ILE A 27 -3.49 -10.26 4.15
CA ILE A 27 -3.96 -10.25 5.54
C ILE A 27 -4.96 -11.38 5.78
N ASP A 28 -5.84 -11.66 4.83
CA ASP A 28 -6.85 -12.72 4.94
C ASP A 28 -6.24 -14.12 4.81
N LYS A 29 -5.16 -14.25 4.03
CA LYS A 29 -4.53 -15.54 3.73
C LYS A 29 -3.46 -15.96 4.75
N PHE A 30 -2.78 -15.01 5.40
CA PHE A 30 -1.65 -15.28 6.29
C PHE A 30 -1.85 -14.66 7.67
N VAL A 31 -1.91 -15.48 8.73
CA VAL A 31 -1.99 -14.98 10.12
C VAL A 31 -0.76 -14.15 10.46
N ARG A 32 0.43 -14.57 10.02
CA ARG A 32 1.68 -13.83 10.27
C ARG A 32 1.69 -12.46 9.60
N ALA A 33 0.92 -12.27 8.52
CA ALA A 33 0.76 -10.97 7.89
C ALA A 33 0.03 -9.95 8.78
N ARG A 34 -0.63 -10.39 9.86
CA ARG A 34 -1.25 -9.52 10.89
C ARG A 34 -0.24 -8.97 11.91
N GLY A 35 1.02 -9.41 11.85
CA GLY A 35 2.09 -8.86 12.68
C GLY A 35 2.48 -7.44 12.26
N PHE A 36 2.89 -6.61 13.22
CA PHE A 36 3.23 -5.20 12.98
C PHE A 36 4.24 -5.01 11.84
N LEU A 37 5.34 -5.78 11.85
CA LEU A 37 6.38 -5.69 10.81
C LEU A 37 5.88 -6.17 9.45
N ALA A 38 5.03 -7.18 9.42
CA ALA A 38 4.49 -7.72 8.17
C ALA A 38 3.50 -6.75 7.53
N ILE A 39 2.55 -6.20 8.30
CA ILE A 39 1.65 -5.12 7.84
C ILE A 39 2.45 -3.92 7.36
N PHE A 40 3.45 -3.48 8.14
CA PHE A 40 4.31 -2.35 7.76
C PHE A 40 5.00 -2.58 6.41
N ALA A 41 5.66 -3.74 6.23
CA ALA A 41 6.35 -4.07 4.99
C ALA A 41 5.37 -4.18 3.81
N LEU A 42 4.20 -4.77 4.03
CA LEU A 42 3.17 -4.94 3.00
C LEU A 42 2.58 -3.60 2.56
N MET A 43 2.26 -2.71 3.52
CA MET A 43 1.79 -1.36 3.24
C MET A 43 2.86 -0.52 2.55
N PHE A 44 4.12 -0.64 2.97
CA PHE A 44 5.24 0.06 2.35
C PHE A 44 5.43 -0.38 0.89
N PHE A 45 5.41 -1.69 0.64
CA PHE A 45 5.50 -2.25 -0.70
C PHE A 45 4.33 -1.80 -1.58
N ALA A 46 3.10 -1.89 -1.08
CA ALA A 46 1.92 -1.46 -1.82
C ALA A 46 1.98 0.05 -2.15
N ASN A 47 2.49 0.88 -1.24
CA ASN A 47 2.64 2.30 -1.49
C ASN A 47 3.66 2.59 -2.60
N PHE A 48 4.86 2.01 -2.53
CA PHE A 48 5.90 2.25 -3.53
C PHE A 48 5.60 1.61 -4.89
N VAL A 49 5.11 0.39 -4.90
CA VAL A 49 4.95 -0.39 -6.14
C VAL A 49 3.57 -0.21 -6.73
N LEU A 50 2.51 -0.31 -5.93
CA LEU A 50 1.15 -0.30 -6.47
C LEU A 50 0.59 1.11 -6.60
N ILE A 51 0.98 2.05 -5.74
CA ILE A 51 0.49 3.43 -5.80
C ILE A 51 1.43 4.33 -6.60
N TYR A 52 2.71 4.42 -6.23
CA TYR A 52 3.64 5.35 -6.88
C TYR A 52 4.01 4.96 -8.31
N LEU A 53 4.12 3.67 -8.66
CA LEU A 53 4.49 3.26 -10.01
C LEU A 53 3.46 3.70 -11.07
N PRO A 54 2.17 3.33 -10.99
CA PRO A 54 1.18 3.81 -11.96
C PRO A 54 0.96 5.32 -11.86
N GLY A 55 1.05 5.90 -10.65
CA GLY A 55 0.95 7.35 -10.44
C GLY A 55 2.03 8.15 -11.18
N LEU A 56 3.29 7.75 -11.04
CA LEU A 56 4.43 8.42 -11.70
C LEU A 56 4.44 8.16 -13.21
N LEU A 57 4.05 6.97 -13.66
CA LEU A 57 3.92 6.65 -15.08
C LEU A 57 2.87 7.56 -15.75
N GLN A 58 1.68 7.68 -15.15
CA GLN A 58 0.64 8.56 -15.67
C GLN A 58 1.05 10.03 -15.59
N LEU A 59 1.70 10.46 -14.49
CA LEU A 59 2.21 11.82 -14.35
C LEU A 59 3.23 12.16 -15.45
N SER A 60 4.13 11.24 -15.78
CA SER A 60 5.12 11.38 -16.86
C SER A 60 4.45 11.55 -18.22
N VAL A 61 3.44 10.74 -18.51
CA VAL A 61 2.68 10.81 -19.78
C VAL A 61 1.89 12.12 -19.89
N VAL A 62 1.22 12.55 -18.82
CA VAL A 62 0.37 13.75 -18.83
C VAL A 62 1.18 15.04 -18.84
N THR A 63 2.31 15.09 -18.11
CA THR A 63 3.14 16.30 -18.01
C THR A 63 4.26 16.36 -19.05
N GLY A 64 4.55 15.25 -19.74
CA GLY A 64 5.68 15.12 -20.67
C GLY A 64 7.06 15.14 -20.00
N VAL A 65 7.12 15.20 -18.67
CA VAL A 65 8.38 15.27 -17.91
C VAL A 65 9.01 13.89 -17.84
N ARG A 66 10.19 13.71 -18.46
CA ARG A 66 10.97 12.46 -18.41
C ARG A 66 12.01 12.41 -17.29
N ASN A 67 12.26 13.54 -16.63
CA ASN A 67 13.23 13.62 -15.54
C ASN A 67 12.63 13.01 -14.26
N ILE A 68 13.18 11.88 -13.84
CA ILE A 68 12.76 11.13 -12.65
C ILE A 68 12.82 11.97 -11.37
N TYR A 69 13.86 12.79 -11.18
CA TYR A 69 13.97 13.65 -10.01
C TYR A 69 12.84 14.68 -9.94
N LYS A 70 12.47 15.23 -11.10
CA LYS A 70 11.37 16.20 -11.18
C LYS A 70 10.02 15.53 -10.94
N LEU A 71 9.81 14.33 -11.50
CA LEU A 71 8.62 13.52 -11.24
C LEU A 71 8.47 13.16 -9.75
N LEU A 72 9.54 12.72 -9.10
CA LEU A 72 9.57 12.44 -7.66
C LEU A 72 9.28 13.69 -6.83
N SER A 73 9.85 14.84 -7.21
CA SER A 73 9.59 16.11 -6.51
C SER A 73 8.14 16.56 -6.60
N MET A 74 7.48 16.31 -7.73
CA MET A 74 6.10 16.73 -7.97
C MET A 74 5.08 15.73 -7.43
N GLY A 75 5.37 14.43 -7.55
CA GLY A 75 4.42 13.36 -7.31
C GLY A 75 4.64 12.54 -6.04
N THR A 76 5.81 12.60 -5.41
CA THR A 76 6.17 11.72 -4.29
C THR A 76 6.58 12.49 -3.04
N LEU A 77 7.45 13.49 -3.19
CA LEU A 77 7.95 14.33 -2.10
C LEU A 77 6.85 14.97 -1.23
N PRO A 78 5.78 15.59 -1.79
CA PRO A 78 4.74 16.18 -0.95
C PRO A 78 3.89 15.15 -0.20
N PHE A 79 3.86 13.89 -0.65
CA PHE A 79 3.00 12.85 -0.09
C PHE A 79 3.71 11.94 0.93
N ILE A 80 5.04 11.82 0.86
CA ILE A 80 5.84 10.98 1.76
C ILE A 80 5.54 11.24 3.24
N VAL A 81 5.49 12.50 3.67
CA VAL A 81 5.28 12.84 5.08
C VAL A 81 3.90 12.36 5.55
N GLY A 82 2.88 12.56 4.74
CA GLY A 82 1.52 12.09 5.01
C GLY A 82 1.42 10.56 5.00
N ASP A 83 2.12 9.89 4.08
CA ASP A 83 2.13 8.43 3.99
C ASP A 83 2.78 7.79 5.20
N VAL A 84 3.90 8.34 5.69
CA VAL A 84 4.55 7.87 6.92
C VAL A 84 3.60 7.99 8.10
N ALA A 85 2.93 9.14 8.27
CA ALA A 85 1.96 9.34 9.33
C ALA A 85 0.80 8.34 9.25
N LYS A 86 0.27 8.09 8.04
CA LYS A 86 -0.81 7.12 7.81
C LYS A 86 -0.38 5.69 8.12
N VAL A 87 0.81 5.27 7.70
CA VAL A 87 1.32 3.93 7.95
C VAL A 87 1.52 3.71 9.45
N LEU A 88 2.03 4.69 10.18
CA LEU A 88 2.16 4.62 11.64
C LEU A 88 0.79 4.51 12.32
N ALA A 89 -0.18 5.33 11.93
CA ALA A 89 -1.53 5.28 12.48
C ALA A 89 -2.22 3.96 12.17
N ALA A 90 -2.14 3.49 10.92
CA ALA A 90 -2.71 2.21 10.49
C ALA A 90 -2.10 1.03 11.23
N ALA A 91 -0.77 1.02 11.43
CA ALA A 91 -0.10 -0.04 12.16
C ALA A 91 -0.48 -0.05 13.66
N ALA A 92 -0.63 1.13 14.27
CA ALA A 92 -1.11 1.25 15.65
C ALA A 92 -2.56 0.75 15.80
N LEU A 93 -3.45 1.14 14.89
CA LEU A 93 -4.85 0.70 14.88
C LEU A 93 -4.97 -0.80 14.58
N ALA A 94 -4.25 -1.32 13.60
CA ALA A 94 -4.24 -2.75 13.28
C ALA A 94 -3.75 -3.58 14.48
N LYS A 95 -2.73 -3.11 15.20
CA LYS A 95 -2.29 -3.79 16.43
C LYS A 95 -3.38 -3.79 17.53
N GLY A 96 -4.16 -2.71 17.62
CA GLY A 96 -5.23 -2.58 18.62
C GLY A 96 -6.51 -3.35 18.29
N ILE A 97 -6.84 -3.49 17.01
CA ILE A 97 -8.14 -4.03 16.54
C ILE A 97 -8.04 -5.48 16.07
N THR A 98 -6.91 -5.89 15.47
CA THR A 98 -6.84 -7.19 14.80
C THR A 98 -6.67 -8.32 15.83
N PRO A 99 -7.61 -9.29 15.91
CA PRO A 99 -7.47 -10.44 16.78
C PRO A 99 -6.27 -11.29 16.33
N LYS A 100 -5.39 -11.61 17.30
CA LYS A 100 -4.19 -12.46 17.08
C LYS A 100 -4.52 -13.95 16.94
N GLN A 101 -5.79 -14.30 16.88
CA GLN A 101 -6.26 -15.69 16.81
C GLN A 101 -6.67 -16.03 15.38
N ALA A 102 -6.31 -17.23 14.94
CA ALA A 102 -6.67 -17.75 13.63
C ALA A 102 -8.19 -17.90 13.54
N TYR A 103 -8.81 -17.34 12.51
CA TYR A 103 -10.27 -17.29 12.38
C TYR A 103 -10.77 -18.10 11.17
N ASN A 104 -9.96 -18.31 10.13
CA ASN A 104 -10.48 -18.81 8.85
C ASN A 104 -9.54 -19.78 8.11
N GLY A 105 -9.13 -20.88 8.75
CA GLY A 105 -8.39 -21.96 8.07
C GLY A 105 -7.08 -21.50 7.41
N GLU A 106 -6.41 -20.52 8.01
CA GLU A 106 -5.26 -19.86 7.41
C GLU A 106 -4.08 -20.84 7.21
N VAL A 107 -3.33 -20.64 6.12
CA VAL A 107 -2.36 -21.63 5.62
C VAL A 107 -1.14 -21.81 6.53
N ASP A 108 -0.85 -20.83 7.39
CA ASP A 108 0.35 -20.79 8.24
C ASP A 108 0.10 -21.23 9.68
N VAL A 109 -1.14 -21.59 10.04
CA VAL A 109 -1.54 -22.04 11.39
C VAL A 109 -0.90 -23.38 11.77
N GLY A 110 -0.68 -24.27 10.79
CA GLY A 110 -0.11 -25.61 11.00
C GLY A 110 1.37 -25.63 11.42
N PHE A 111 2.11 -24.52 11.25
CA PHE A 111 3.53 -24.45 11.64
C PHE A 111 3.75 -23.90 13.05
N SER A 112 2.73 -23.33 13.69
CA SER A 112 2.86 -22.77 15.05
C SER A 112 2.71 -23.81 16.16
N ASN A 113 2.21 -25.01 15.86
CA ASN A 113 1.96 -26.08 16.84
C ASN A 113 3.14 -27.08 17.00
N LYS A 114 4.34 -26.70 16.54
CA LYS A 114 5.56 -27.53 16.62
C LYS A 114 6.74 -26.86 17.32
N GLN A 115 6.50 -25.87 18.18
CA GLN A 115 7.50 -25.40 19.15
C GLN A 115 6.93 -25.41 20.56
#